data_AF-A0AAD4G662-F1
#
_entry.id   AF-A0AAD4G662-F1
#
_cell.length_a   1.000
_cell.length_b   1.000
_cell.length_c   1.000
_cell.angle_alpha   90.00
_cell.angle_beta   90.00
_cell.angle_gamma   90.00
#
_symmetry.space_group_name_H-M   'P 1'
#
loop_
_entity.id
_entity.type
_entity.pdbx_description
1 polymer ?
#
loop_
_entity_poly.entity_id
_entity_poly.type
_entity_poly.pdbx_seq_one_letter_code
_entity_poly.pdbx_strand_id
1 'polypeptide(L)'
;MNHIECIQELHLNLPHICDHFISSPAPRLQNLKITVGSQNEPSSQQFSALFDGDTPALRTLELSCCPVPWHSFTLNGLTTLCLRFVPIHLQQNMVEFLATLSCMQDLRHLYLEYAFASTAGFLSSPEFHSFQKINLPRLSRLLIAAPLSTVIAFVACVNIPSTAEIRLDCSGTKDGVSFHDYTSLFSVVAQRFSTSTSQALSFRSLVIELTSYRTALTFCSLERDCDSFDFVLQQDWGCNPPLKIRVSWFVSDTRSGLDCILGDISSFVPLMDVQSVHVINPPVLPAIWRSALGHLPNLRYLKLSSGDLPDLAPVLSLTDLTTSEGAEGQGGHTNRSPDRMLAPALEELELHGFSFRKRFIKDKCPVDVQALCEALATREGSSGQLTITRCIERIRGGRSGQEKRFNMVGRWNNGRFHVVEKHEVTYY
;
A
#
# COMPACT_ATOMS: atom_id res chain seq x y z
N MET A 1 20.84 -16.09 -38.94
CA MET A 1 20.26 -16.78 -37.76
C MET A 1 18.79 -17.09 -38.08
N ASN A 2 18.49 -18.13 -38.86
CA ASN A 2 17.12 -18.47 -39.28
C ASN A 2 16.23 -19.06 -38.17
N HIS A 3 16.65 -18.95 -36.91
CA HIS A 3 15.95 -19.55 -35.78
C HIS A 3 14.92 -18.61 -35.14
N ILE A 4 15.00 -17.29 -35.36
CA ILE A 4 14.10 -16.30 -34.73
C ILE A 4 12.63 -16.52 -35.11
N GLU A 5 12.34 -16.93 -36.35
CA GLU A 5 10.98 -17.16 -36.84
C GLU A 5 10.21 -18.25 -36.06
N CYS A 6 10.93 -19.16 -35.38
CA CYS A 6 10.34 -20.26 -34.61
C CYS A 6 10.28 -19.98 -33.10
N ILE A 7 10.87 -18.88 -32.62
CA ILE A 7 10.90 -18.55 -31.19
C ILE A 7 9.51 -18.10 -30.75
N GLN A 8 8.99 -18.73 -29.70
CA GLN A 8 7.73 -18.34 -29.06
C GLN A 8 7.97 -17.48 -27.81
N GLU A 9 9.10 -17.67 -27.14
CA GLU A 9 9.46 -16.97 -25.92
C GLU A 9 10.88 -16.45 -26.03
N LEU A 10 11.06 -15.15 -25.83
CA LEU A 10 12.37 -14.51 -25.86
C LEU A 10 12.56 -13.66 -24.62
N HIS A 11 13.52 -14.06 -23.79
CA HIS A 11 13.91 -13.31 -22.60
C HIS A 11 15.33 -12.75 -22.81
N LEU A 12 15.43 -11.43 -22.87
CA LEU A 12 16.69 -10.71 -23.04
C LEU A 12 17.00 -9.94 -21.76
N ASN A 13 18.16 -10.21 -21.17
CA ASN A 13 18.74 -9.40 -20.11
C ASN A 13 20.02 -8.77 -20.66
N LEU A 14 19.91 -7.54 -21.11
CA LEU A 14 20.97 -6.84 -21.83
C LEU A 14 21.60 -5.81 -20.90
N PRO A 15 22.94 -5.70 -20.84
CA PRO A 15 23.57 -4.59 -20.14
C PRO A 15 23.28 -3.25 -20.86
N HIS A 16 23.25 -3.28 -22.20
CA HIS A 16 22.98 -2.15 -23.07
C HIS A 16 22.18 -2.60 -24.30
N ILE A 17 21.47 -1.66 -24.93
CA ILE A 17 20.67 -1.94 -26.13
C ILE A 17 21.59 -2.25 -27.31
N CYS A 18 21.34 -3.34 -28.01
CA CYS A 18 22.12 -3.74 -29.19
C CYS A 18 21.19 -3.77 -30.41
N ASP A 19 21.32 -2.78 -31.29
CA ASP A 19 20.45 -2.58 -32.47
C ASP A 19 20.45 -3.76 -33.44
N HIS A 20 21.52 -4.57 -33.45
CA HIS A 20 21.68 -5.64 -34.43
C HIS A 20 20.93 -6.94 -34.12
N PHE A 21 20.44 -7.13 -32.89
CA PHE A 21 19.88 -8.44 -32.49
C PHE A 21 18.42 -8.67 -32.90
N ILE A 22 17.69 -7.62 -33.31
CA ILE A 22 16.22 -7.66 -33.35
C ILE A 22 15.62 -7.08 -34.63
N SER A 23 16.34 -7.09 -35.75
CA SER A 23 15.85 -6.59 -37.05
C SER A 23 15.15 -7.64 -37.91
N SER A 24 15.04 -8.90 -37.49
CA SER A 24 14.32 -9.93 -38.27
C SER A 24 12.89 -10.09 -37.75
N PRO A 25 11.88 -10.32 -38.61
CA PRO A 25 10.52 -10.65 -38.19
C PRO A 25 10.47 -11.83 -37.21
N ALA A 26 9.54 -11.80 -36.27
CA ALA A 26 9.33 -12.88 -35.29
C ALA A 26 7.85 -13.29 -35.22
N PRO A 27 7.30 -13.88 -36.30
CA PRO A 27 5.86 -14.08 -36.45
C PRO A 27 5.24 -15.05 -35.43
N ARG A 28 6.05 -15.93 -34.83
CA ARG A 28 5.60 -16.91 -33.83
C ARG A 28 5.86 -16.48 -32.39
N LEU A 29 6.48 -15.32 -32.17
CA LEU A 29 6.80 -14.82 -30.84
C LEU A 29 5.52 -14.47 -30.09
N GLN A 30 5.33 -15.08 -28.93
CA GLN A 30 4.17 -14.88 -28.05
C GLN A 30 4.55 -14.10 -26.80
N ASN A 31 5.73 -14.38 -26.23
CA ASN A 31 6.20 -13.80 -24.98
C ASN A 31 7.54 -13.11 -25.21
N LEU A 32 7.56 -11.79 -25.07
CA LEU A 32 8.79 -11.00 -25.12
C LEU A 32 9.05 -10.35 -23.76
N LYS A 33 10.22 -10.62 -23.20
CA LYS A 33 10.70 -9.97 -21.98
C LYS A 33 12.06 -9.35 -22.24
N ILE A 34 12.18 -8.04 -22.06
CA ILE A 34 13.43 -7.31 -22.20
C ILE A 34 13.70 -6.54 -20.92
N THR A 35 14.89 -6.73 -20.36
CA THR A 35 15.43 -5.95 -19.24
C THR A 35 16.75 -5.35 -19.69
N VAL A 36 16.90 -4.03 -19.56
CA VAL A 36 18.11 -3.30 -19.95
C VAL A 36 18.77 -2.67 -18.73
N GLY A 37 19.96 -3.14 -18.37
CA GLY A 37 20.83 -2.51 -17.38
C GLY A 37 20.25 -2.35 -15.97
N SER A 38 20.93 -1.53 -15.17
CA SER A 38 20.50 -1.09 -13.83
C SER A 38 19.99 0.36 -13.91
N GLN A 39 19.03 0.73 -13.07
CA GLN A 39 18.38 2.06 -13.06
C GLN A 39 19.34 3.26 -12.97
N ASN A 40 20.60 3.04 -12.62
CA ASN A 40 21.59 4.09 -12.38
C ASN A 40 22.47 4.43 -13.58
N GLU A 41 22.41 3.68 -14.69
CA GLU A 41 23.22 3.98 -15.87
C GLU A 41 22.37 4.61 -16.98
N PRO A 42 22.64 5.87 -17.38
CA PRO A 42 21.93 6.51 -18.47
C PRO A 42 22.37 5.90 -19.80
N SER A 43 21.65 4.89 -20.29
CA SER A 43 21.78 4.47 -21.69
C SER A 43 21.08 5.49 -22.58
N SER A 44 21.83 6.11 -23.48
CA SER A 44 21.30 7.03 -24.50
C SER A 44 20.71 6.33 -25.72
N GLN A 45 20.80 5.00 -25.79
CA GLN A 45 20.35 4.23 -26.95
C GLN A 45 18.84 4.02 -26.92
N GLN A 46 18.21 4.20 -28.08
CA GLN A 46 16.80 3.92 -28.32
C GLN A 46 16.69 2.77 -29.32
N PHE A 47 15.70 1.91 -29.15
CA PHE A 47 15.36 0.93 -30.18
C PHE A 47 14.82 1.65 -31.40
N SER A 48 15.53 1.56 -32.53
CA SER A 48 15.06 2.11 -33.80
C SER A 48 13.89 1.29 -34.37
N ALA A 49 13.94 -0.03 -34.21
CA ALA A 49 12.85 -0.95 -34.52
C ALA A 49 13.01 -2.26 -33.73
N LEU A 50 11.90 -2.97 -33.51
CA LEU A 50 11.89 -4.26 -32.84
C LEU A 50 11.10 -5.27 -33.70
N PHE A 51 11.80 -6.28 -34.22
CA PHE A 51 11.31 -7.30 -35.17
C PHE A 51 10.66 -6.75 -36.46
N ASP A 52 11.14 -5.62 -36.97
CA ASP A 52 10.60 -4.97 -38.17
C ASP A 52 9.07 -4.71 -38.15
N GLY A 53 8.44 -4.66 -36.97
CA GLY A 53 6.99 -4.45 -36.87
C GLY A 53 6.15 -5.72 -36.77
N ASP A 54 6.71 -6.88 -37.13
CA ASP A 54 5.92 -8.08 -37.42
C ASP A 54 6.00 -9.12 -36.29
N THR A 55 5.09 -8.98 -35.33
CA THR A 55 4.90 -9.90 -34.20
C THR A 55 3.41 -10.22 -33.94
N PRO A 56 2.65 -10.72 -34.94
CA PRO A 56 1.19 -10.92 -34.86
C PRO A 56 0.76 -11.92 -33.78
N ALA A 57 1.66 -12.83 -33.38
CA ALA A 57 1.41 -13.79 -32.31
C ALA A 57 1.69 -13.24 -30.91
N LEU A 58 2.19 -12.01 -30.76
CA LEU A 58 2.60 -11.46 -29.46
C LEU A 58 1.39 -11.33 -28.53
N ARG A 59 1.51 -11.92 -27.34
CA ARG A 59 0.48 -11.90 -26.29
C ARG A 59 0.97 -11.28 -25.00
N THR A 60 2.26 -11.35 -24.72
CA THR A 60 2.89 -10.84 -23.51
C THR A 60 4.10 -9.99 -23.87
N LEU A 61 4.10 -8.74 -23.40
CA LEU A 61 5.20 -7.82 -23.55
C LEU A 61 5.61 -7.29 -22.17
N GLU A 62 6.82 -7.65 -21.72
CA GLU A 62 7.40 -7.17 -20.49
C GLU A 62 8.68 -6.38 -20.78
N LEU A 63 8.67 -5.09 -20.48
CA LEU A 63 9.81 -4.19 -20.70
C LEU A 63 10.21 -3.56 -19.37
N SER A 64 11.49 -3.68 -19.02
CA SER A 64 12.07 -3.09 -17.81
C SER A 64 13.28 -2.25 -18.18
N CYS A 65 13.32 -1.00 -17.71
CA CYS A 65 14.39 -0.04 -17.98
C CYS A 65 14.64 0.21 -19.47
N CYS A 66 13.59 0.12 -20.30
CA CYS A 66 13.68 0.07 -21.75
C CYS A 66 12.72 1.09 -22.40
N PRO A 67 13.14 1.86 -23.42
CA PRO A 67 12.20 2.67 -24.21
C PRO A 67 11.29 1.74 -25.02
N VAL A 68 10.03 2.14 -25.20
CA VAL A 68 9.09 1.37 -26.02
C VAL A 68 8.90 2.07 -27.36
N PRO A 69 9.31 1.46 -28.49
CA PRO A 69 8.96 1.98 -29.81
C PRO A 69 7.57 1.48 -30.20
N TRP A 70 6.50 2.07 -29.64
CA TRP A 70 5.12 1.57 -29.86
C TRP A 70 4.71 1.47 -31.33
N HIS A 71 5.21 2.37 -32.17
CA HIS A 71 4.95 2.35 -33.60
C HIS A 71 5.55 1.12 -34.30
N SER A 72 6.52 0.46 -33.67
CA SER A 72 7.18 -0.75 -34.17
C SER A 72 6.49 -2.05 -33.77
N PHE A 73 5.29 -2.02 -33.20
CA PHE A 73 4.59 -3.24 -32.84
C PHE A 73 3.17 -3.26 -33.40
N THR A 74 2.81 -4.39 -33.99
CA THR A 74 1.42 -4.79 -34.19
C THR A 74 0.86 -5.30 -32.86
N LEU A 75 0.50 -4.40 -31.94
CA LEU A 75 0.01 -4.71 -30.58
C LEU A 75 -1.40 -5.33 -30.55
N ASN A 76 -1.89 -5.78 -31.71
CA ASN A 76 -3.18 -6.42 -31.87
C ASN A 76 -3.12 -7.82 -31.24
N GLY A 77 -4.01 -8.08 -30.28
CA GLY A 77 -4.05 -9.34 -29.54
C GLY A 77 -3.11 -9.38 -28.33
N LEU A 78 -2.44 -8.28 -27.97
CA LEU A 78 -1.67 -8.22 -26.74
C LEU A 78 -2.60 -8.39 -25.53
N THR A 79 -2.30 -9.36 -24.68
CA THR A 79 -3.10 -9.69 -23.49
C THR A 79 -2.46 -9.22 -22.20
N THR A 80 -1.13 -9.13 -22.16
CA THR A 80 -0.37 -8.71 -20.99
C THR A 80 0.66 -7.67 -21.40
N LEU A 81 0.60 -6.50 -20.77
CA LEU A 81 1.59 -5.45 -20.92
C LEU A 81 2.18 -5.11 -19.55
N CYS A 82 3.50 -5.19 -19.42
CA CYS A 82 4.23 -4.82 -18.22
C CYS A 82 5.35 -3.85 -18.57
N LEU A 83 5.28 -2.62 -18.06
CA LEU A 83 6.32 -1.61 -18.22
C LEU A 83 6.86 -1.24 -16.84
N ARG A 84 8.17 -1.32 -16.67
CA ARG A 84 8.83 -1.03 -15.39
C ARG A 84 10.02 -0.10 -15.55
N PHE A 85 10.09 0.91 -14.69
CA PHE A 85 11.25 1.78 -14.48
C PHE A 85 11.80 2.37 -15.80
N VAL A 86 10.91 2.86 -16.66
CA VAL A 86 11.33 3.50 -17.91
C VAL A 86 12.11 4.78 -17.55
N PRO A 87 13.35 4.97 -18.02
CA PRO A 87 14.15 6.14 -17.69
C PRO A 87 13.45 7.44 -18.09
N ILE A 88 13.56 8.50 -17.27
CA ILE A 88 12.79 9.75 -17.44
C ILE A 88 12.93 10.35 -18.85
N HIS A 89 14.12 10.33 -19.44
CA HIS A 89 14.37 10.86 -20.78
C HIS A 89 13.80 10.00 -21.92
N LEU A 90 13.33 8.80 -21.60
CA LEU A 90 12.72 7.82 -22.51
C LEU A 90 11.25 7.57 -22.20
N GLN A 91 10.75 8.18 -21.12
CA GLN A 91 9.34 8.06 -20.75
C GLN A 91 8.48 8.75 -21.80
N GLN A 92 7.42 8.06 -22.15
CA GLN A 92 6.49 8.57 -23.15
C GLN A 92 5.53 9.61 -22.59
N ASN A 93 5.01 10.44 -23.48
CA ASN A 93 3.86 11.26 -23.18
C ASN A 93 2.65 10.34 -22.90
N MET A 94 1.92 10.64 -21.83
CA MET A 94 0.68 9.95 -21.47
C MET A 94 -0.31 9.87 -22.64
N VAL A 95 -0.44 10.93 -23.45
CA VAL A 95 -1.37 10.98 -24.60
C VAL A 95 -1.01 9.94 -25.66
N GLU A 96 0.27 9.83 -26.02
CA GLU A 96 0.76 8.87 -27.01
C GLU A 96 0.60 7.43 -26.51
N PHE A 97 0.89 7.21 -25.23
CA PHE A 97 0.67 5.91 -24.61
C PHE A 97 -0.82 5.53 -24.61
N LEU A 98 -1.70 6.45 -24.23
CA LEU A 98 -3.14 6.25 -24.21
C LEU A 98 -3.66 5.95 -25.63
N ALA A 99 -3.21 6.69 -26.65
CA ALA A 99 -3.54 6.40 -28.04
C ALA A 99 -3.12 4.96 -28.44
N THR A 100 -1.93 4.53 -28.04
CA THR A 100 -1.45 3.16 -28.26
C THR A 100 -2.29 2.13 -27.52
N LEU A 101 -2.62 2.40 -26.26
CA LEU A 101 -3.43 1.53 -25.40
C LEU A 101 -4.84 1.32 -25.98
N SER A 102 -5.38 2.30 -26.70
CA SER A 102 -6.68 2.20 -27.39
C SER A 102 -6.71 1.10 -28.47
N CYS A 103 -5.55 0.70 -29.00
CA CYS A 103 -5.45 -0.40 -29.96
C CYS A 103 -5.44 -1.79 -29.29
N MET A 104 -5.27 -1.87 -27.97
CA MET A 104 -5.09 -3.13 -27.23
C MET A 104 -6.41 -3.65 -26.63
N GLN A 105 -7.40 -3.92 -27.48
CA GLN A 105 -8.74 -4.32 -27.03
C GLN A 105 -8.79 -5.69 -26.32
N ASP A 106 -7.76 -6.52 -26.51
CA ASP A 106 -7.61 -7.84 -25.89
C ASP A 106 -6.84 -7.82 -24.55
N LEU A 107 -6.42 -6.64 -24.09
CA LEU A 107 -5.60 -6.50 -22.91
C LEU A 107 -6.34 -6.97 -21.65
N ARG A 108 -5.74 -7.92 -20.93
CA ARG A 108 -6.25 -8.51 -19.69
C ARG A 108 -5.45 -8.07 -18.47
N HIS A 109 -4.16 -7.87 -18.62
CA HIS A 109 -3.27 -7.48 -17.55
C HIS A 109 -2.44 -6.27 -17.96
N LEU A 110 -2.48 -5.23 -17.15
CA LEU A 110 -1.71 -4.00 -17.36
C LEU A 110 -0.93 -3.67 -16.08
N TYR A 111 0.39 -3.69 -16.17
CA TYR A 111 1.30 -3.36 -15.08
C TYR A 111 2.18 -2.19 -15.50
N LEU A 112 2.10 -1.08 -14.77
CA LEU A 112 2.76 0.18 -15.09
C LEU A 112 3.51 0.68 -13.86
N GLU A 113 4.83 0.48 -13.81
CA GLU A 113 5.67 0.93 -12.69
C GLU A 113 6.64 2.00 -13.19
N TYR A 114 6.40 3.25 -12.83
CA TYR A 114 7.21 4.41 -13.23
C TYR A 114 7.48 4.44 -14.74
N ALA A 115 6.44 4.19 -15.53
CA ALA A 115 6.50 4.09 -16.99
C ALA A 115 6.31 5.43 -17.73
N PHE A 116 5.83 6.48 -17.05
CA PHE A 116 5.45 7.76 -17.65
C PHE A 116 6.23 8.93 -17.09
N ALA A 117 6.38 9.94 -17.94
CA ALA A 117 6.87 11.25 -17.56
C ALA A 117 5.91 11.89 -16.56
N SER A 118 6.47 12.75 -15.70
CA SER A 118 5.66 13.53 -14.77
C SER A 118 4.55 14.25 -15.53
N THR A 119 3.31 13.98 -15.16
CA THR A 119 2.11 14.57 -15.78
C THR A 119 1.74 15.92 -15.15
N ALA A 120 2.72 16.66 -14.64
CA ALA A 120 2.50 17.97 -14.03
C ALA A 120 1.83 18.90 -15.06
N GLY A 121 0.65 19.43 -14.72
CA GLY A 121 -0.15 20.28 -15.60
C GLY A 121 -1.01 19.54 -16.63
N PHE A 122 -0.87 18.22 -16.79
CA PHE A 122 -1.68 17.46 -17.76
C PHE A 122 -3.17 17.51 -17.44
N LEU A 123 -3.55 17.34 -16.16
CA LEU A 123 -4.94 17.41 -15.71
C LEU A 123 -5.59 18.78 -15.95
N SER A 124 -4.79 19.84 -16.05
CA SER A 124 -5.24 21.20 -16.33
C SER A 124 -5.19 21.56 -17.81
N SER A 125 -4.68 20.66 -18.66
CA SER A 125 -4.54 20.91 -20.09
C SER A 125 -5.89 20.79 -20.80
N PRO A 126 -6.18 21.63 -21.81
CA PRO A 126 -7.39 21.51 -22.61
C PRO A 126 -7.46 20.17 -23.37
N GLU A 127 -6.32 19.57 -23.68
CA GLU A 127 -6.20 18.25 -24.32
C GLU A 127 -6.75 17.13 -23.45
N PHE A 128 -6.59 17.22 -22.12
CA PHE A 128 -7.15 16.24 -21.20
C PHE A 128 -8.68 16.27 -21.19
N HIS A 129 -9.27 17.47 -21.27
CA HIS A 129 -10.73 17.62 -21.28
C HIS A 129 -11.39 17.14 -22.57
N SER A 130 -10.67 17.19 -23.70
CA SER A 130 -11.15 16.64 -24.98
C SER A 130 -10.84 15.15 -25.15
N PHE A 131 -10.05 14.55 -24.25
CA PHE A 131 -9.62 13.17 -24.38
C PHE A 131 -10.79 12.20 -24.20
N GLN A 132 -11.04 11.38 -25.23
CA GLN A 132 -12.04 10.31 -25.14
C GLN A 132 -11.53 9.20 -24.23
N LYS A 133 -12.37 8.78 -23.27
CA LYS A 133 -12.02 7.66 -22.38
C LYS A 133 -11.75 6.39 -23.17
N ILE A 134 -10.63 5.73 -22.89
CA ILE A 134 -10.24 4.47 -23.51
C ILE A 134 -10.99 3.33 -22.86
N ASN A 135 -11.55 2.45 -23.67
CA ASN A 135 -12.22 1.26 -23.19
C ASN A 135 -11.28 0.06 -23.21
N LEU A 136 -11.12 -0.61 -22.07
CA LEU A 136 -10.38 -1.86 -21.93
C LEU A 136 -11.31 -2.96 -21.40
N PRO A 137 -12.20 -3.49 -22.25
CA PRO A 137 -13.33 -4.31 -21.81
C PRO A 137 -12.91 -5.66 -21.21
N ARG A 138 -11.71 -6.14 -21.53
CA ARG A 138 -11.17 -7.43 -21.06
C ARG A 138 -10.19 -7.29 -19.90
N LEU A 139 -9.96 -6.06 -19.42
CA LEU A 139 -9.00 -5.81 -18.35
C LEU A 139 -9.48 -6.49 -17.07
N SER A 140 -8.64 -7.36 -16.54
CA SER A 140 -8.89 -8.15 -15.33
C SER A 140 -7.93 -7.80 -14.21
N ARG A 141 -6.74 -7.26 -14.54
CA ARG A 141 -5.72 -6.86 -13.57
C ARG A 141 -5.09 -5.55 -13.99
N LEU A 142 -5.08 -4.59 -13.08
CA LEU A 142 -4.43 -3.29 -13.26
C LEU A 142 -3.50 -3.02 -12.08
N LEU A 143 -2.21 -2.83 -12.35
CA LEU A 143 -1.26 -2.29 -11.39
C LEU A 143 -0.66 -1.00 -11.93
N ILE A 144 -0.70 0.06 -11.14
CA ILE A 144 -0.02 1.32 -11.44
C ILE A 144 0.80 1.72 -10.22
N ALA A 145 2.12 1.77 -10.35
CA ALA A 145 3.02 2.38 -9.39
C ALA A 145 3.63 3.63 -10.00
N ALA A 146 3.21 4.82 -9.56
CA ALA A 146 3.62 6.08 -10.19
C ALA A 146 3.41 7.28 -9.24
N PRO A 147 3.88 8.48 -9.61
CA PRO A 147 3.46 9.70 -8.93
C PRO A 147 1.93 9.84 -8.89
N LEU A 148 1.39 10.37 -7.80
CA LEU A 148 -0.05 10.50 -7.57
C LEU A 148 -0.80 11.12 -8.77
N SER A 149 -0.29 12.23 -9.30
CA SER A 149 -0.90 12.95 -10.43
C SER A 149 -1.01 12.09 -11.69
N THR A 150 -0.03 11.22 -11.92
CA THR A 150 0.02 10.28 -13.04
C THR A 150 -1.02 9.17 -12.87
N VAL A 151 -1.17 8.63 -11.65
CA VAL A 151 -2.21 7.64 -11.35
C VAL A 151 -3.60 8.24 -11.57
N ILE A 152 -3.86 9.45 -11.05
CA ILE A 152 -5.14 10.15 -11.21
C ILE A 152 -5.45 10.37 -12.70
N ALA A 153 -4.50 10.92 -13.46
CA ALA A 153 -4.66 11.15 -14.89
C ALA A 153 -4.99 9.87 -15.64
N PHE A 154 -4.26 8.79 -15.37
CA PHE A 154 -4.49 7.52 -16.03
C PHE A 154 -5.89 6.94 -15.72
N VAL A 155 -6.28 6.87 -14.45
CA VAL A 155 -7.59 6.32 -14.03
C VAL A 155 -8.76 7.17 -14.56
N ALA A 156 -8.56 8.48 -14.73
CA ALA A 156 -9.55 9.35 -15.34
C ALA A 156 -9.75 9.05 -16.83
N CYS A 157 -8.68 8.73 -17.56
CA CYS A 157 -8.69 8.46 -19.00
C CYS A 157 -9.10 7.03 -19.39
N VAL A 158 -9.06 6.06 -18.47
CA VAL A 158 -9.33 4.65 -18.79
C VAL A 158 -10.63 4.15 -18.14
N ASN A 159 -11.46 3.46 -18.91
CA ASN A 159 -12.60 2.72 -18.40
C ASN A 159 -12.12 1.34 -17.94
N ILE A 160 -12.07 1.17 -16.62
CA ILE A 160 -11.66 -0.06 -15.96
C ILE A 160 -12.91 -0.87 -15.63
N PRO A 161 -13.00 -2.15 -16.05
CA PRO A 161 -14.12 -3.02 -15.68
C PRO A 161 -14.25 -3.14 -14.16
N SER A 162 -15.49 -3.19 -13.65
CA SER A 162 -15.77 -3.36 -12.21
C SER A 162 -15.32 -4.71 -11.66
N THR A 163 -15.10 -5.70 -12.54
CA THR A 163 -14.56 -7.03 -12.21
C THR A 163 -13.03 -7.07 -12.16
N ALA A 164 -12.35 -5.98 -12.51
CA ALA A 164 -10.89 -5.94 -12.51
C ALA A 164 -10.34 -5.82 -11.09
N GLU A 165 -9.31 -6.60 -10.79
CA GLU A 165 -8.47 -6.39 -9.61
C GLU A 165 -7.56 -5.18 -9.87
N ILE A 166 -7.51 -4.24 -8.93
CA ILE A 166 -6.86 -2.93 -9.13
C ILE A 166 -5.91 -2.63 -7.97
N ARG A 167 -4.65 -2.37 -8.30
CA ARG A 167 -3.57 -2.01 -7.38
C ARG A 167 -2.97 -0.67 -7.78
N LEU A 168 -3.11 0.33 -6.94
CA LEU A 168 -2.57 1.68 -7.16
C LEU A 168 -1.49 1.96 -6.10
N ASP A 169 -0.21 2.04 -6.46
CA ASP A 169 0.89 2.52 -5.60
C ASP A 169 1.23 3.96 -5.98
N CYS A 170 0.67 4.91 -5.25
CA CYS A 170 0.82 6.32 -5.47
C CYS A 170 1.98 6.85 -4.63
N SER A 171 3.02 7.41 -5.26
CA SER A 171 4.08 8.14 -4.57
C SER A 171 3.85 9.65 -4.62
N GLY A 172 4.02 10.33 -3.48
CA GLY A 172 4.12 11.78 -3.41
C GLY A 172 5.41 12.27 -4.07
N THR A 173 5.40 13.51 -4.59
CA THR A 173 6.61 14.12 -5.14
C THR A 173 7.51 14.66 -4.01
N LYS A 174 8.80 14.83 -4.30
CA LYS A 174 9.77 15.39 -3.34
C LYS A 174 9.50 16.86 -3.00
N ASP A 175 8.75 17.55 -3.85
CA ASP A 175 8.50 18.99 -3.73
C ASP A 175 7.43 19.35 -2.69
N GLY A 176 7.02 18.38 -1.86
CA GLY A 176 6.08 18.63 -0.77
C GLY A 176 4.67 18.91 -1.27
N VAL A 177 4.17 18.12 -2.22
CA VAL A 177 2.77 18.20 -2.70
C VAL A 177 1.82 18.28 -1.51
N SER A 178 0.93 19.27 -1.54
CA SER A 178 -0.09 19.46 -0.53
C SER A 178 -1.04 18.26 -0.51
N PHE A 179 -1.39 17.79 0.70
CA PHE A 179 -2.29 16.65 0.92
C PHE A 179 -3.64 16.73 0.19
N HIS A 180 -4.07 17.93 -0.18
CA HIS A 180 -5.28 18.16 -0.97
C HIS A 180 -5.33 17.38 -2.30
N ASP A 181 -4.21 16.97 -2.87
CA ASP A 181 -4.21 16.24 -4.15
C ASP A 181 -4.74 14.79 -4.00
N TYR A 182 -4.66 14.18 -2.81
CA TYR A 182 -5.15 12.82 -2.59
C TYR A 182 -6.68 12.73 -2.63
N THR A 183 -7.38 13.82 -2.32
CA THR A 183 -8.85 13.92 -2.42
C THR A 183 -9.34 13.59 -3.82
N SER A 184 -8.59 14.05 -4.82
CA SER A 184 -8.89 13.84 -6.23
C SER A 184 -8.76 12.37 -6.61
N LEU A 185 -7.76 11.65 -6.06
CA LEU A 185 -7.62 10.21 -6.27
C LEU A 185 -8.84 9.45 -5.74
N PHE A 186 -9.21 9.69 -4.48
CA PHE A 186 -10.35 8.98 -3.88
C PHE A 186 -11.67 9.33 -4.55
N SER A 187 -11.87 10.58 -5.00
CA SER A 187 -13.05 10.98 -5.77
C SER A 187 -13.13 10.22 -7.11
N VAL A 188 -12.01 10.18 -7.86
CA VAL A 188 -11.95 9.46 -9.15
C VAL A 188 -12.16 7.97 -8.96
N VAL A 189 -11.57 7.38 -7.92
CA VAL A 189 -11.77 5.98 -7.55
C VAL A 189 -13.24 5.76 -7.14
N ALA A 190 -13.76 6.50 -6.16
CA ALA A 190 -15.14 6.43 -5.67
C ALA A 190 -16.16 6.49 -6.81
N GLN A 191 -16.02 7.46 -7.71
CA GLN A 191 -16.89 7.62 -8.87
C GLN A 191 -16.93 6.37 -9.75
N ARG A 192 -15.80 5.67 -9.92
CA ARG A 192 -15.72 4.48 -10.78
C ARG A 192 -16.45 3.30 -10.17
N PHE A 193 -16.19 3.01 -8.91
CA PHE A 193 -16.73 1.80 -8.29
C PHE A 193 -18.17 1.95 -7.77
N SER A 194 -18.68 3.18 -7.64
CA SER A 194 -20.06 3.41 -7.19
C SER A 194 -21.13 3.11 -8.25
N THR A 195 -20.76 2.90 -9.52
CA THR A 195 -21.70 2.94 -10.66
C THR A 195 -22.39 1.61 -11.00
N SER A 196 -21.89 0.47 -10.53
CA SER A 196 -22.31 -0.84 -11.07
C SER A 196 -23.19 -1.67 -10.13
N THR A 197 -23.12 -1.40 -8.83
CA THR A 197 -23.81 -2.15 -7.78
C THR A 197 -23.89 -1.22 -6.59
N SER A 198 -25.04 -1.13 -5.92
CA SER A 198 -25.28 -0.21 -4.77
C SER A 198 -24.36 -0.39 -3.55
N GLN A 199 -23.28 -1.15 -3.67
CA GLN A 199 -22.23 -1.24 -2.67
C GLN A 199 -21.25 -0.09 -2.88
N ALA A 200 -21.32 0.90 -1.99
CA ALA A 200 -20.27 1.88 -1.85
C ALA A 200 -18.92 1.15 -1.65
N LEU A 201 -17.84 1.76 -2.16
CA LEU A 201 -16.50 1.29 -1.85
C LEU A 201 -16.29 1.28 -0.34
N SER A 202 -16.14 0.08 0.22
CA SER A 202 -15.79 -0.12 1.62
C SER A 202 -14.37 -0.63 1.70
N PHE A 203 -13.50 0.15 2.34
CA PHE A 203 -12.18 -0.32 2.73
C PHE A 203 -12.32 -1.04 4.07
N ARG A 204 -11.91 -2.30 4.11
CA ARG A 204 -12.02 -3.15 5.31
C ARG A 204 -10.70 -3.24 6.06
N SER A 205 -9.58 -2.99 5.39
CA SER A 205 -8.25 -3.02 5.99
C SER A 205 -7.46 -1.75 5.66
N LEU A 206 -6.72 -1.29 6.67
CA LEU A 206 -5.78 -0.17 6.58
C LEU A 206 -4.42 -0.59 7.13
N VAL A 207 -3.39 -0.55 6.29
CA VAL A 207 -1.99 -0.69 6.73
C VAL A 207 -1.33 0.67 6.82
N ILE A 208 -0.70 0.96 7.94
CA ILE A 208 0.06 2.18 8.19
C ILE A 208 1.53 1.78 8.34
N GLU A 209 2.34 2.13 7.35
CA GLU A 209 3.78 1.90 7.37
C GLU A 209 4.50 3.22 7.66
N LEU A 210 5.23 3.26 8.77
CA LEU A 210 6.06 4.38 9.13
C LEU A 210 7.52 3.96 9.06
N THR A 211 8.37 4.79 8.49
CA THR A 211 9.82 4.60 8.51
C THR A 211 10.47 5.96 8.76
N SER A 212 11.78 5.99 8.97
CA SER A 212 12.50 7.25 9.21
C SER A 212 12.47 8.20 8.02
N TYR A 213 12.15 7.73 6.80
CA TYR A 213 12.19 8.53 5.58
C TYR A 213 10.91 8.46 4.74
N ARG A 214 10.00 7.53 5.04
CA ARG A 214 8.78 7.28 4.26
C ARG A 214 7.62 6.93 5.18
N THR A 215 6.46 7.50 4.88
CA THR A 215 5.18 6.98 5.38
C THR A 215 4.39 6.43 4.21
N ALA A 216 3.69 5.32 4.43
CA ALA A 216 2.74 4.78 3.48
C ALA A 216 1.44 4.35 4.19
N LEU A 217 0.32 4.53 3.51
CA LEU A 217 -0.99 4.06 3.90
C LEU A 217 -1.52 3.14 2.80
N THR A 218 -1.91 1.93 3.17
CA THR A 218 -2.46 0.95 2.23
C THR A 218 -3.88 0.62 2.62
N PHE A 219 -4.83 0.95 1.75
CA PHE A 219 -6.23 0.61 1.88
C PHE A 219 -6.53 -0.65 1.07
N CYS A 220 -7.31 -1.55 1.64
CA CYS A 220 -7.74 -2.79 0.98
C CYS A 220 -9.23 -3.05 1.25
N SER A 221 -9.95 -3.57 0.27
CA SER A 221 -11.35 -4.00 0.46
C SER A 221 -11.48 -5.36 1.18
N LEU A 222 -10.38 -6.09 1.40
CA LEU A 222 -10.36 -7.34 2.16
C LEU A 222 -10.17 -7.10 3.66
N GLU A 223 -10.74 -7.99 4.48
CA GLU A 223 -10.73 -7.84 5.94
C GLU A 223 -9.36 -8.14 6.58
N ARG A 224 -8.61 -9.17 6.15
CA ARG A 224 -7.40 -9.63 6.88
C ARG A 224 -6.14 -9.86 6.03
N ASP A 225 -6.13 -9.42 4.78
CA ASP A 225 -5.14 -9.89 3.81
C ASP A 225 -3.99 -8.89 3.53
N CYS A 226 -3.32 -8.41 4.59
CA CYS A 226 -2.33 -7.34 4.44
C CYS A 226 -0.99 -7.56 5.14
N ASP A 227 -0.63 -8.80 5.45
CA ASP A 227 0.71 -9.11 5.95
C ASP A 227 1.78 -9.04 4.84
N SER A 228 1.36 -9.06 3.57
CA SER A 228 2.25 -8.94 2.42
C SER A 228 2.66 -7.47 2.22
N PHE A 229 3.85 -7.14 2.75
CA PHE A 229 4.57 -5.88 2.54
C PHE A 229 4.84 -5.59 1.07
N ASP A 230 4.88 -6.63 0.25
CA ASP A 230 5.28 -6.55 -1.14
C ASP A 230 4.08 -6.23 -2.03
N PHE A 231 3.65 -4.97 -1.97
CA PHE A 231 2.60 -4.43 -2.86
C PHE A 231 2.85 -4.74 -4.35
N VAL A 232 4.13 -4.80 -4.73
CA VAL A 232 4.61 -4.96 -6.12
C VAL A 232 4.74 -6.44 -6.53
N LEU A 233 4.86 -7.38 -5.60
CA LEU A 233 4.98 -8.79 -5.99
C LEU A 233 3.64 -9.31 -6.50
N GLN A 234 3.64 -9.79 -7.75
CA GLN A 234 2.48 -10.36 -8.46
C GLN A 234 1.98 -11.68 -7.86
N GLN A 235 2.37 -12.07 -6.64
CA GLN A 235 2.02 -13.38 -6.10
C GLN A 235 0.61 -13.41 -5.49
N ASP A 236 0.03 -12.26 -5.15
CA ASP A 236 -1.20 -12.19 -4.38
C ASP A 236 -2.47 -11.89 -5.22
N TRP A 237 -2.45 -12.05 -6.55
CA TRP A 237 -3.65 -11.83 -7.38
C TRP A 237 -4.66 -12.98 -7.19
N GLY A 238 -5.96 -12.69 -7.24
CA GLY A 238 -7.01 -13.73 -7.21
C GLY A 238 -7.93 -13.70 -5.99
N CYS A 239 -7.76 -12.73 -5.10
CA CYS A 239 -8.87 -12.30 -4.26
C CYS A 239 -9.87 -11.56 -5.19
N ASN A 240 -11.17 -11.58 -4.91
CA ASN A 240 -12.19 -11.10 -5.86
C ASN A 240 -13.20 -10.16 -5.18
N PRO A 241 -13.37 -8.89 -5.60
CA PRO A 241 -12.42 -7.97 -6.24
C PRO A 241 -11.70 -7.09 -5.19
N PRO A 242 -10.35 -7.16 -5.07
CA PRO A 242 -9.62 -6.36 -4.11
C PRO A 242 -9.16 -5.08 -4.81
N LEU A 243 -9.79 -3.97 -4.47
CA LEU A 243 -9.18 -2.67 -4.67
C LEU A 243 -8.11 -2.52 -3.58
N LYS A 244 -6.85 -2.38 -4.00
CA LYS A 244 -5.72 -2.08 -3.10
C LYS A 244 -5.11 -0.74 -3.51
N ILE A 245 -5.09 0.23 -2.60
CA ILE A 245 -4.51 1.55 -2.84
C ILE A 245 -3.44 1.77 -1.79
N ARG A 246 -2.18 1.88 -2.23
CA ARG A 246 -1.08 2.35 -1.40
C ARG A 246 -0.78 3.79 -1.77
N VAL A 247 -0.70 4.64 -0.76
CA VAL A 247 -0.30 6.03 -0.89
C VAL A 247 0.94 6.21 -0.04
N SER A 248 2.02 6.76 -0.59
CA SER A 248 3.25 6.93 0.16
C SER A 248 3.96 8.24 -0.16
N TRP A 249 4.70 8.78 0.80
CA TRP A 249 5.41 10.04 0.64
C TRP A 249 6.69 10.03 1.46
N PHE A 250 7.64 10.88 1.05
CA PHE A 250 8.86 11.11 1.80
C PHE A 250 8.58 12.09 2.93
N VAL A 251 9.11 11.78 4.10
CA VAL A 251 8.85 12.58 5.28
C VAL A 251 10.07 13.48 5.53
N SER A 252 9.97 14.74 5.11
CA SER A 252 11.01 15.74 5.40
C SER A 252 10.94 16.25 6.84
N ASP A 253 9.75 16.20 7.49
CA ASP A 253 9.58 16.52 8.91
C ASP A 253 8.46 15.66 9.54
N THR A 254 8.84 14.75 10.45
CA THR A 254 8.07 13.51 10.73
C THR A 254 6.85 13.62 11.62
N ARG A 255 6.61 14.76 12.24
CA ARG A 255 5.70 14.83 13.40
C ARG A 255 4.37 15.52 13.12
N SER A 256 4.38 16.71 12.52
CA SER A 256 3.14 17.45 12.23
C SER A 256 2.38 16.87 11.04
N GLY A 257 3.07 16.23 10.08
CA GLY A 257 2.44 15.73 8.87
C GLY A 257 1.42 14.62 9.12
N LEU A 258 1.72 13.65 10.00
CA LEU A 258 0.89 12.44 10.15
C LEU A 258 -0.51 12.74 10.71
N ASP A 259 -0.64 13.68 11.64
CA ASP A 259 -1.94 14.10 12.17
C ASP A 259 -2.80 14.75 11.10
N CYS A 260 -2.22 15.66 10.31
CA CYS A 260 -2.90 16.28 9.19
C CYS A 260 -3.32 15.22 8.16
N ILE A 261 -2.46 14.25 7.89
CA ILE A 261 -2.73 13.18 6.93
C ILE A 261 -3.91 12.31 7.34
N LEU A 262 -3.91 11.82 8.58
CA LEU A 262 -4.98 10.94 9.05
C LEU A 262 -6.29 11.72 9.18
N GLY A 263 -6.23 12.98 9.62
CA GLY A 263 -7.37 13.89 9.62
C GLY A 263 -7.94 14.08 8.21
N ASP A 264 -7.10 14.46 7.25
CA ASP A 264 -7.48 14.63 5.86
C ASP A 264 -8.07 13.34 5.30
N ILE A 265 -7.38 12.21 5.42
CA ILE A 265 -7.84 10.92 4.90
C ILE A 265 -9.17 10.50 5.52
N SER A 266 -9.34 10.70 6.83
CA SER A 266 -10.60 10.38 7.51
C SER A 266 -11.78 11.21 6.98
N SER A 267 -11.51 12.38 6.40
CA SER A 267 -12.54 13.22 5.78
C SER A 267 -12.91 12.80 4.35
N PHE A 268 -12.05 12.05 3.65
CA PHE A 268 -12.27 11.66 2.24
C PHE A 268 -12.54 10.16 2.05
N VAL A 269 -11.95 9.33 2.90
CA VAL A 269 -12.11 7.89 2.88
C VAL A 269 -13.08 7.53 4.01
N PRO A 270 -14.22 6.87 3.73
CA PRO A 270 -15.11 6.41 4.78
C PRO A 270 -14.40 5.29 5.57
N LEU A 271 -13.68 5.69 6.62
CA LEU A 271 -12.99 4.77 7.53
C LEU A 271 -13.96 3.97 8.41
N MET A 272 -15.25 4.31 8.36
CA MET A 272 -16.31 3.65 9.12
C MET A 272 -16.38 2.15 8.88
N ASP A 273 -16.02 1.67 7.69
CA ASP A 273 -16.08 0.25 7.33
C ASP A 273 -14.77 -0.51 7.59
N VAL A 274 -13.73 0.17 8.06
CA VAL A 274 -12.44 -0.44 8.35
C VAL A 274 -12.57 -1.33 9.59
N GLN A 275 -12.26 -2.60 9.40
CA GLN A 275 -12.35 -3.67 10.40
C GLN A 275 -10.97 -4.15 10.86
N SER A 276 -9.94 -3.88 10.08
CA SER A 276 -8.58 -4.31 10.35
C SER A 276 -7.60 -3.15 10.17
N VAL A 277 -6.71 -2.96 11.14
CA VAL A 277 -5.61 -2.00 11.04
C VAL A 277 -4.32 -2.71 11.34
N HIS A 278 -3.33 -2.57 10.46
CA HIS A 278 -1.97 -3.02 10.71
C HIS A 278 -1.03 -1.83 10.70
N VAL A 279 -0.29 -1.65 11.78
CA VAL A 279 0.66 -0.56 11.95
C VAL A 279 2.06 -1.14 12.00
N ILE A 280 2.93 -0.65 11.14
CA ILE A 280 4.34 -1.01 11.09
C ILE A 280 5.15 0.20 11.55
N ASN A 281 5.99 0.00 12.57
CA ASN A 281 6.76 1.02 13.27
C ASN A 281 5.87 2.16 13.83
N PRO A 282 4.86 1.88 14.68
CA PRO A 282 4.00 2.91 15.27
C PRO A 282 4.79 4.11 15.81
N PRO A 283 4.31 5.34 15.61
CA PRO A 283 4.93 6.52 16.17
C PRO A 283 4.67 6.58 17.67
N VAL A 284 5.56 7.25 18.39
CA VAL A 284 5.57 7.39 19.86
C VAL A 284 4.52 8.41 20.36
N LEU A 285 3.59 8.86 19.52
CA LEU A 285 2.70 9.97 19.83
C LEU A 285 1.25 9.49 20.04
N PRO A 286 0.74 9.46 21.29
CA PRO A 286 -0.60 8.97 21.58
C PRO A 286 -1.73 9.79 20.95
N ALA A 287 -1.52 11.08 20.69
CA ALA A 287 -2.54 11.96 20.10
C ALA A 287 -2.97 11.49 18.71
N ILE A 288 -2.01 11.04 17.90
CA ILE A 288 -2.23 10.56 16.54
C ILE A 288 -3.17 9.35 16.55
N TRP A 289 -2.89 8.42 17.46
CA TRP A 289 -3.69 7.20 17.61
C TRP A 289 -5.10 7.49 18.10
N ARG A 290 -5.27 8.44 19.01
CA ARG A 290 -6.61 8.83 19.48
C ARG A 290 -7.44 9.39 18.35
N SER A 291 -6.86 10.29 17.55
CA SER A 291 -7.50 10.82 16.35
C SER A 291 -7.88 9.68 15.39
N ALA A 292 -6.91 8.86 14.99
CA ALA A 292 -7.10 7.78 14.02
C ALA A 292 -8.13 6.73 14.47
N LEU A 293 -7.98 6.20 15.68
CA LEU A 293 -8.86 5.15 16.23
C LEU A 293 -10.26 5.68 16.56
N GLY A 294 -10.39 6.98 16.84
CA GLY A 294 -11.69 7.64 17.01
C GLY A 294 -12.56 7.60 15.75
N HIS A 295 -11.94 7.50 14.56
CA HIS A 295 -12.62 7.39 13.28
C HIS A 295 -12.91 5.95 12.83
N LEU A 296 -12.60 4.94 13.66
CA LEU A 296 -12.66 3.53 13.31
C LEU A 296 -13.61 2.75 14.24
N PRO A 297 -14.93 3.04 14.23
CA PRO A 297 -15.88 2.43 15.17
C PRO A 297 -16.02 0.92 15.00
N ASN A 298 -15.79 0.42 13.78
CA ASN A 298 -15.91 -0.99 13.43
C ASN A 298 -14.59 -1.77 13.44
N LEU A 299 -13.51 -1.17 13.97
CA LEU A 299 -12.21 -1.84 14.08
C LEU A 299 -12.32 -3.07 14.96
N ARG A 300 -12.09 -4.25 14.38
CA ARG A 300 -12.10 -5.57 15.06
C ARG A 300 -10.71 -6.13 15.29
N TYR A 301 -9.78 -5.88 14.36
CA TYR A 301 -8.43 -6.42 14.41
C TYR A 301 -7.41 -5.28 14.37
N LEU A 302 -6.52 -5.24 15.36
CA LEU A 302 -5.40 -4.30 15.39
C LEU A 302 -4.10 -5.08 15.48
N LYS A 303 -3.27 -4.99 14.45
CA LYS A 303 -1.89 -5.50 14.46
C LYS A 303 -0.93 -4.34 14.59
N LEU A 304 -0.04 -4.41 15.55
CA LEU A 304 1.08 -3.51 15.69
C LEU A 304 2.35 -4.32 15.41
N SER A 305 3.29 -3.75 14.66
CA SER A 305 4.55 -4.38 14.31
C SER A 305 5.69 -3.41 14.56
N SER A 306 6.75 -3.91 15.20
CA SER A 306 8.02 -3.25 15.50
C SER A 306 7.91 -1.94 16.30
N GLY A 307 8.40 -1.90 17.53
CA GLY A 307 8.41 -0.66 18.33
C GLY A 307 8.82 -0.89 19.77
N ASP A 308 8.81 0.19 20.56
CA ASP A 308 9.01 0.15 22.01
C ASP A 308 7.65 0.20 22.71
N LEU A 309 7.37 -0.78 23.58
CA LEU A 309 6.06 -0.93 24.23
C LEU A 309 5.64 0.22 25.18
N PRO A 310 6.55 0.89 25.93
CA PRO A 310 6.19 1.98 26.84
C PRO A 310 5.39 3.10 26.17
N ASP A 311 5.62 3.31 24.88
CA ASP A 311 5.01 4.36 24.09
C ASP A 311 3.60 3.99 23.60
N LEU A 312 3.24 2.69 23.66
CA LEU A 312 1.93 2.18 23.26
C LEU A 312 0.92 2.09 24.41
N ALA A 313 1.36 2.06 25.67
CA ALA A 313 0.43 1.97 26.80
C ALA A 313 -0.62 3.12 26.79
N PRO A 314 -0.25 4.40 26.54
CA PRO A 314 -1.23 5.47 26.45
C PRO A 314 -2.15 5.36 25.23
N VAL A 315 -1.68 4.72 24.16
CA VAL A 315 -2.47 4.46 22.94
C VAL A 315 -3.54 3.41 23.21
N LEU A 316 -3.16 2.36 23.93
CA LEU A 316 -3.99 1.21 24.23
C LEU A 316 -4.91 1.42 25.43
N SER A 317 -4.66 2.46 26.24
CA SER A 317 -5.56 2.86 27.31
C SER A 317 -6.96 3.19 26.78
N LEU A 318 -7.11 3.55 25.49
CA LEU A 318 -8.37 3.70 24.69
C LEU A 318 -9.51 4.50 25.35
N THR A 319 -9.24 5.12 26.50
CA THR A 319 -10.06 6.05 27.25
C THR A 319 -9.66 7.45 26.79
N ASP A 320 -10.65 8.24 26.39
CA ASP A 320 -10.46 9.62 25.97
C ASP A 320 -10.04 10.46 27.17
N LEU A 321 -8.75 10.51 27.47
CA LEU A 321 -8.19 11.40 28.49
C LEU A 321 -8.18 12.82 27.92
N THR A 322 -9.36 13.42 27.76
CA THR A 322 -9.49 14.88 27.61
C THR A 322 -9.19 15.52 28.96
N THR A 323 -7.97 15.37 29.46
CA THR A 323 -7.44 16.28 30.46
C THR A 323 -7.29 17.62 29.77
N SER A 324 -8.32 18.46 29.93
CA SER A 324 -8.32 19.88 29.62
C SER A 324 -7.12 20.53 30.30
N GLU A 325 -5.99 20.62 29.60
CA GLU A 325 -4.78 21.31 30.08
C GLU A 325 -4.86 22.85 29.93
N GLY A 326 -6.04 23.42 29.65
CA GLY A 326 -6.13 24.81 29.17
C GLY A 326 -7.19 25.73 29.77
N ALA A 327 -7.96 25.34 30.79
CA ALA A 327 -9.03 26.20 31.32
C ALA A 327 -8.94 26.38 32.85
N GLU A 328 -7.85 27.00 33.32
CA GLU A 328 -7.86 27.66 34.63
C GLU A 328 -8.69 28.96 34.51
N GLY A 329 -10.00 28.85 34.62
CA GLY A 329 -10.91 29.99 34.45
C GLY A 329 -12.34 29.72 34.92
N GLN A 330 -12.53 29.81 36.24
CA GLN A 330 -13.78 30.12 36.96
C GLN A 330 -15.07 29.33 36.60
N GLY A 331 -15.36 28.31 37.43
CA GLY A 331 -16.63 28.26 38.17
C GLY A 331 -17.92 27.78 37.49
N GLY A 332 -17.86 27.16 36.30
CA GLY A 332 -19.03 26.58 35.64
C GLY A 332 -19.12 25.06 35.82
N HIS A 333 -20.30 24.54 36.20
CA HIS A 333 -20.63 23.12 36.16
C HIS A 333 -20.40 22.55 34.74
N THR A 334 -19.22 21.98 34.49
CA THR A 334 -18.95 21.28 33.24
C THR A 334 -19.57 19.89 33.34
N ASN A 335 -20.65 19.69 32.59
CA ASN A 335 -21.15 18.37 32.24
C ASN A 335 -19.98 17.61 31.60
N ARG A 336 -19.34 16.71 32.36
CA ARG A 336 -18.40 15.74 31.81
C ARG A 336 -19.14 14.95 30.73
N SER A 337 -18.71 15.12 29.49
CA SER A 337 -19.13 14.22 28.41
C SER A 337 -18.77 12.80 28.84
N PRO A 338 -19.66 11.79 28.66
CA PRO A 338 -19.31 10.41 28.94
C PRO A 338 -18.04 10.04 28.17
N ASP A 339 -17.10 9.38 28.86
CA ASP A 339 -15.84 8.93 28.27
C ASP A 339 -16.13 8.10 27.03
N ARG A 340 -15.72 8.61 25.86
CA ARG A 340 -15.91 7.89 24.60
C ARG A 340 -14.86 6.79 24.52
N MET A 341 -15.33 5.54 24.43
CA MET A 341 -14.45 4.40 24.21
C MET A 341 -13.95 4.39 22.77
N LEU A 342 -12.63 4.35 22.58
CA LEU A 342 -12.01 4.24 21.25
C LEU A 342 -12.05 2.79 20.75
N ALA A 343 -12.35 2.61 19.46
CA ALA A 343 -12.49 1.32 18.80
C ALA A 343 -13.35 0.31 19.61
N PRO A 344 -14.65 0.58 19.82
CA PRO A 344 -15.51 -0.24 20.68
C PRO A 344 -15.65 -1.69 20.21
N ALA A 345 -15.47 -1.94 18.91
CA ALA A 345 -15.57 -3.26 18.28
C ALA A 345 -14.28 -4.09 18.30
N LEU A 346 -13.20 -3.63 18.96
CA LEU A 346 -11.90 -4.32 18.92
C LEU A 346 -11.99 -5.70 19.59
N GLU A 347 -11.74 -6.75 18.81
CA GLU A 347 -11.80 -8.17 19.19
C GLU A 347 -10.40 -8.78 19.31
N GLU A 348 -9.44 -8.36 18.50
CA GLU A 348 -8.11 -8.99 18.40
C GLU A 348 -6.99 -7.95 18.34
N LEU A 349 -5.92 -8.17 19.12
CA LEU A 349 -4.74 -7.30 19.20
C LEU A 349 -3.47 -8.13 19.03
N GLU A 350 -2.76 -7.96 17.92
CA GLU A 350 -1.51 -8.64 17.64
C GLU A 350 -0.31 -7.71 17.80
N LEU A 351 0.71 -8.12 18.56
CA LEU A 351 1.91 -7.31 18.86
C LEU A 351 3.19 -7.97 18.33
N HIS A 352 3.57 -7.66 17.10
CA HIS A 352 4.73 -8.25 16.45
C HIS A 352 6.02 -7.46 16.70
N GLY A 353 7.11 -8.12 17.10
CA GLY A 353 8.44 -7.49 17.13
C GLY A 353 8.64 -6.36 18.15
N PHE A 354 7.83 -6.28 19.22
CA PHE A 354 8.00 -5.29 20.28
C PHE A 354 9.12 -5.66 21.24
N SER A 355 9.96 -4.68 21.57
CA SER A 355 11.00 -4.84 22.60
C SER A 355 10.45 -4.44 23.96
N PHE A 356 10.63 -5.29 24.97
CA PHE A 356 10.36 -4.93 26.37
C PHE A 356 11.64 -4.38 26.98
N ARG A 357 11.64 -3.09 27.31
CA ARG A 357 12.76 -2.50 28.05
C ARG A 357 12.71 -3.00 29.49
N LYS A 358 13.47 -4.06 29.76
CA LYS A 358 13.70 -4.59 31.11
C LYS A 358 14.32 -3.53 32.02
N ARG A 359 13.49 -2.78 32.75
CA ARG A 359 13.83 -2.38 34.12
C ARG A 359 13.48 -3.55 35.02
N PHE A 360 14.40 -4.52 35.14
CA PHE A 360 14.22 -5.63 36.07
C PHE A 360 14.17 -5.07 37.51
N ILE A 361 12.97 -5.06 38.09
CA ILE A 361 12.81 -5.23 39.52
C ILE A 361 12.59 -6.73 39.69
N LYS A 362 13.45 -7.41 40.45
CA LYS A 362 13.32 -8.85 40.73
C LYS A 362 11.88 -9.15 41.15
N ASP A 363 11.31 -10.19 40.53
CA ASP A 363 10.04 -10.83 40.89
C ASP A 363 8.72 -10.14 40.48
N LYS A 364 8.75 -9.18 39.53
CA LYS A 364 7.51 -8.60 38.96
C LYS A 364 7.46 -8.71 37.43
N CYS A 365 6.24 -8.88 36.91
CA CYS A 365 5.95 -8.73 35.47
C CYS A 365 6.53 -7.38 35.00
N PRO A 366 7.13 -7.27 33.79
CA PRO A 366 7.61 -6.00 33.29
C PRO A 366 6.48 -4.96 33.41
N VAL A 367 6.78 -3.79 34.00
CA VAL A 367 5.81 -2.71 34.26
C VAL A 367 4.99 -2.39 33.00
N ASP A 368 5.60 -2.53 31.83
CA ASP A 368 4.97 -2.26 30.54
C ASP A 368 3.87 -3.28 30.16
N VAL A 369 4.04 -4.56 30.51
CA VAL A 369 3.01 -5.60 30.26
C VAL A 369 1.84 -5.42 31.21
N GLN A 370 2.12 -5.08 32.47
CA GLN A 370 1.07 -4.83 33.45
C GLN A 370 0.26 -3.59 33.07
N ALA A 371 0.90 -2.49 32.70
CA ALA A 371 0.22 -1.28 32.22
C ALA A 371 -0.63 -1.56 30.98
N LEU A 372 -0.13 -2.39 30.06
CA LEU A 372 -0.90 -2.87 28.91
C LEU A 372 -2.12 -3.70 29.35
N CYS A 373 -1.94 -4.64 30.26
CA CYS A 373 -3.05 -5.45 30.78
C CYS A 373 -4.09 -4.58 31.52
N GLU A 374 -3.65 -3.60 32.30
CA GLU A 374 -4.53 -2.64 33.01
C GLU A 374 -5.29 -1.76 32.02
N ALA A 375 -4.62 -1.24 30.98
CA ALA A 375 -5.23 -0.49 29.89
C ALA A 375 -6.29 -1.30 29.11
N LEU A 376 -6.08 -2.61 28.97
CA LEU A 376 -7.07 -3.51 28.36
C LEU A 376 -8.19 -3.89 29.33
N ALA A 377 -7.90 -3.93 30.64
CA ALA A 377 -8.87 -4.24 31.68
C ALA A 377 -9.99 -3.21 31.80
N THR A 378 -9.70 -1.93 31.55
CA THR A 378 -10.69 -0.86 31.63
C THR A 378 -11.77 -0.94 30.55
N ARG A 379 -11.68 -1.87 29.58
CA ARG A 379 -12.68 -2.10 28.52
C ARG A 379 -13.86 -3.00 28.93
N GLU A 380 -14.23 -3.03 30.21
CA GLU A 380 -15.18 -3.98 30.85
C GLU A 380 -16.60 -4.12 30.22
N GLY A 381 -16.93 -3.42 29.13
CA GLY A 381 -18.18 -3.56 28.38
C GLY A 381 -18.12 -4.39 27.09
N SER A 382 -16.94 -4.82 26.63
CA SER A 382 -16.79 -5.56 25.36
C SER A 382 -16.73 -7.08 25.60
N SER A 383 -17.70 -7.83 25.10
CA SER A 383 -17.77 -9.30 25.21
C SER A 383 -16.77 -10.05 24.30
N GLY A 384 -15.80 -9.35 23.73
CA GLY A 384 -14.82 -9.87 22.79
C GLY A 384 -13.66 -10.58 23.47
N GLN A 385 -13.26 -11.73 22.94
CA GLN A 385 -12.08 -12.45 23.40
C GLN A 385 -10.82 -11.80 22.81
N LEU A 386 -10.19 -10.90 23.57
CA LEU A 386 -8.89 -10.33 23.16
C LEU A 386 -7.84 -11.44 23.10
N THR A 387 -7.35 -11.72 21.90
CA THR A 387 -6.26 -12.67 21.65
C THR A 387 -5.00 -11.90 21.30
N ILE A 388 -3.93 -12.12 22.09
CA ILE A 388 -2.57 -11.65 21.78
C ILE A 388 -1.85 -12.83 21.16
N THR A 389 -1.40 -12.80 19.91
CA THR A 389 -0.97 -14.04 19.19
C THR A 389 0.56 -14.19 19.05
N ARG A 390 1.36 -13.17 19.35
CA ARG A 390 2.82 -13.22 19.17
C ARG A 390 3.49 -12.13 20.00
N CYS A 391 4.61 -12.39 20.67
CA CYS A 391 5.33 -11.34 21.38
C CYS A 391 6.84 -11.62 21.47
N ILE A 392 7.63 -11.00 20.59
CA ILE A 392 9.05 -11.32 20.44
C ILE A 392 9.90 -10.50 21.42
N GLU A 393 10.22 -11.03 22.59
CA GLU A 393 11.13 -10.38 23.55
C GLU A 393 12.61 -10.55 23.15
N ARG A 394 13.23 -9.52 22.54
CA ARG A 394 14.70 -9.50 22.37
C ARG A 394 15.43 -9.12 23.65
N ILE A 395 15.95 -10.11 24.38
CA ILE A 395 16.79 -9.88 25.56
C ILE A 395 18.23 -9.55 25.13
N ARG A 396 18.58 -8.27 25.04
CA ARG A 396 20.00 -7.85 24.97
C ARG A 396 20.62 -7.90 26.36
N GLY A 397 21.05 -9.08 26.79
CA GLY A 397 21.62 -9.24 28.14
C GLY A 397 22.48 -10.50 28.28
N GLY A 398 23.70 -10.46 27.76
CA GLY A 398 24.71 -11.50 27.99
C GLY A 398 25.76 -11.56 26.89
N ARG A 399 27.01 -11.92 27.23
CA ARG A 399 28.14 -12.11 26.30
C ARG A 399 27.90 -13.20 25.23
N SER A 400 26.75 -13.87 25.22
CA SER A 400 26.46 -15.06 24.40
C SER A 400 25.53 -14.83 23.20
N GLY A 401 25.04 -13.61 22.93
CA GLY A 401 24.30 -13.32 21.69
C GLY A 401 22.95 -14.04 21.48
N GLN A 402 22.45 -14.80 22.47
CA GLN A 402 21.22 -15.59 22.32
C GLN A 402 19.96 -14.71 22.15
N GLU A 403 19.16 -15.01 21.13
CA GLU A 403 17.84 -14.41 20.91
C GLU A 403 16.76 -15.40 21.38
N LYS A 404 16.02 -15.06 22.42
CA LYS A 404 14.79 -15.78 22.81
C LYS A 404 13.59 -15.13 22.15
N ARG A 405 12.63 -15.94 21.69
CA ARG A 405 11.34 -15.47 21.19
C ARG A 405 10.23 -16.17 21.94
N PHE A 406 9.20 -15.43 22.33
CA PHE A 406 8.01 -16.00 22.95
C PHE A 406 6.82 -15.84 21.98
N ASN A 407 6.03 -16.90 21.82
CA ASN A 407 4.66 -16.77 21.32
C ASN A 407 3.77 -16.97 22.53
N MET A 408 3.14 -15.89 22.98
CA MET A 408 2.15 -15.95 24.05
C MET A 408 0.79 -15.80 23.40
N VAL A 409 -0.10 -16.75 23.66
CA VAL A 409 -1.53 -16.65 23.38
C VAL A 409 -2.23 -16.41 24.70
N GLY A 410 -2.90 -15.27 24.86
CA GLY A 410 -3.72 -15.01 26.03
C GLY A 410 -5.16 -14.71 25.67
N ARG A 411 -6.06 -14.92 26.64
CA ARG A 411 -7.48 -14.59 26.53
C ARG A 411 -7.88 -13.69 27.68
N TRP A 412 -8.70 -12.69 27.37
CA TRP A 412 -9.35 -11.87 28.37
C TRP A 412 -10.67 -12.52 28.82
N ASN A 413 -10.88 -12.70 30.13
CA ASN A 413 -12.13 -13.21 30.69
C ASN A 413 -12.40 -12.57 32.06
N ASN A 414 -13.59 -12.00 32.27
CA ASN A 414 -14.01 -11.39 33.55
C ASN A 414 -13.00 -10.41 34.15
N GLY A 415 -12.51 -9.45 33.36
CA GLY A 415 -11.58 -8.43 33.87
C GLY A 415 -10.17 -8.96 34.18
N ARG A 416 -9.82 -10.19 33.79
CA ARG A 416 -8.47 -10.75 33.95
C ARG A 416 -7.92 -11.32 32.64
N PHE A 417 -6.63 -11.07 32.41
CA PHE A 417 -5.86 -11.70 31.33
C PHE A 417 -5.35 -13.07 31.78
N HIS A 418 -5.69 -14.10 31.01
CA HIS A 418 -5.18 -15.46 31.20
C HIS A 418 -4.25 -15.81 30.05
N VAL A 419 -2.98 -16.09 30.34
CA VAL A 419 -2.08 -16.69 29.35
C VAL A 419 -2.54 -18.14 29.13
N VAL A 420 -3.03 -18.43 27.93
CA VAL A 420 -3.54 -19.75 27.53
C VAL A 420 -2.40 -20.62 27.03
N GLU A 421 -1.46 -20.03 26.29
CA GLU A 421 -0.37 -20.74 25.67
C GLU A 421 0.91 -19.90 25.70
N LYS A 422 2.05 -20.54 26.01
CA LYS A 422 3.37 -19.91 25.97
C LYS A 422 4.35 -20.85 25.32
N HIS A 423 4.79 -20.51 24.12
CA HIS A 423 5.86 -21.20 23.41
C HIS A 423 7.14 -20.38 23.47
N GLU A 424 8.19 -20.95 24.04
CA GLU A 424 9.54 -20.37 24.02
C GLU A 424 10.34 -21.00 22.87
N VAL A 425 10.81 -20.17 21.94
CA VAL A 425 11.72 -20.58 20.87
C VAL A 425 13.06 -19.91 21.13
N THR A 426 14.09 -20.70 21.40
CA THR A 426 15.46 -20.21 21.60
C THR A 426 16.24 -20.38 20.32
N TYR A 427 16.84 -19.31 19.81
CA TYR A 427 17.78 -19.33 18.70
C TYR A 427 19.20 -19.20 19.25
N TYR A 428 20.09 -20.10 18.83
CA TYR A 428 21.51 -20.11 19.20
C TYR A 428 22.37 -19.38 18.18
#